data_AF-A0A530BYT2-F1
#
_entry.id   AF-A0A530BYT2-F1
#
_cell.length_a   1.000
_cell.length_b   1.000
_cell.length_c   1.000
_cell.angle_alpha   90.00
_cell.angle_beta   90.00
_cell.angle_gamma   90.00
#
_symmetry.space_group_name_H-M   'P 1'
#
loop_
_entity.id
_entity.type
_entity.pdbx_description
1 polymer ?
#
loop_
_entity_poly.entity_id
_entity_poly.type
_entity_poly.pdbx_seq_one_letter_code
_entity_poly.pdbx_strand_id
1 'polypeptide(L)' 'RQSDAVWIISAGVVANEIASGAFVALPVDTEETKGPVGLTMRTDTAPSPALTILLQTIREAARHHA' A
#
# COMPACT_ATOMS: atom_id res chain seq x y z
N ARG A 1 -13.50 -22.15 0.80
CA ARG A 1 -12.47 -22.98 1.48
C ARG A 1 -11.83 -22.10 2.51
N GLN A 2 -11.98 -22.40 3.80
CA GLN A 2 -11.18 -21.81 4.87
C GLN A 2 -10.06 -22.79 5.19
N SER A 3 -8.86 -22.27 5.46
CA SER A 3 -7.69 -23.04 5.85
C SER A 3 -6.97 -22.28 6.96
N ASP A 4 -6.21 -22.98 7.79
CA ASP A 4 -5.39 -22.40 8.86
C ASP A 4 -4.04 -21.86 8.33
N ALA A 5 -4.04 -21.33 7.11
CA ALA A 5 -2.85 -20.81 6.46
C ALA A 5 -2.49 -19.43 7.04
N VAL A 6 -1.20 -19.19 7.21
CA VAL A 6 -0.65 -17.89 7.57
C VAL A 6 -0.06 -17.25 6.32
N TRP A 7 -0.33 -15.96 6.11
CA TRP A 7 0.25 -15.17 5.02
C TRP A 7 1.11 -14.05 5.58
N ILE A 8 2.22 -13.79 4.90
CA ILE A 8 3.04 -12.58 5.07
C ILE A 8 2.77 -11.72 3.84
N ILE A 9 2.08 -10.60 4.02
CA ILE A 9 1.58 -9.75 2.93
C ILE A 9 1.57 -8.29 3.37
N SER A 10 1.55 -7.37 2.40
CA SER A 10 1.41 -5.93 2.67
C SER A 10 0.13 -5.63 3.43
N ALA A 11 0.25 -4.87 4.53
CA ALA A 11 -0.89 -4.53 5.39
C ALA A 11 -2.07 -3.90 4.65
N GLY A 12 -1.81 -3.06 3.64
CA GLY A 12 -2.85 -2.42 2.83
C GLY A 12 -3.70 -3.39 2.00
N VAL A 13 -3.21 -4.60 1.69
CA VAL A 13 -3.96 -5.62 0.93
C VAL A 13 -5.06 -6.24 1.78
N VAL A 14 -4.84 -6.36 3.08
CA VAL A 14 -5.73 -7.05 4.03
C VAL A 14 -6.36 -6.10 5.06
N ALA A 15 -6.29 -4.79 4.80
CA ALA A 15 -6.72 -3.77 5.76
C ALA A 15 -8.22 -3.90 6.13
N ASN A 16 -9.07 -4.25 5.15
CA ASN A 16 -10.50 -4.41 5.36
C ASN A 16 -10.83 -5.69 6.16
N GLU A 17 -10.11 -6.77 5.91
CA GLU A 17 -10.26 -8.05 6.60
C GLU A 17 -9.80 -7.95 8.06
N ILE A 18 -8.74 -7.18 8.33
CA ILE A 18 -8.33 -6.84 9.69
C ILE A 18 -9.39 -5.94 10.35
N ALA A 19 -9.85 -4.89 9.66
CA ALA A 19 -10.86 -3.97 10.21
C ALA A 19 -12.20 -4.65 10.51
N SER A 20 -12.58 -5.66 9.72
CA SER A 20 -13.81 -6.45 9.93
C SER A 20 -13.64 -7.59 10.94
N GLY A 21 -12.41 -7.86 11.41
CA GLY A 21 -12.10 -8.97 12.31
C GLY A 21 -12.09 -10.35 11.65
N ALA A 22 -12.14 -10.41 10.32
CA ALA A 22 -11.98 -11.65 9.57
C ALA A 22 -10.56 -12.21 9.69
N PHE A 23 -9.56 -11.33 9.75
CA PHE A 23 -8.16 -11.67 10.01
C PHE A 23 -7.65 -10.99 11.29
N VAL A 24 -6.61 -11.60 11.87
CA VAL A 24 -5.87 -11.05 13.00
C VAL A 24 -4.39 -10.92 12.63
N ALA A 25 -3.75 -9.83 13.03
CA ALA A 25 -2.31 -9.68 12.92
C ALA A 25 -1.61 -10.52 13.99
N LEU A 26 -0.64 -11.34 13.56
CA LEU A 26 0.22 -12.09 14.48
C LEU A 26 1.37 -11.18 14.97
N PRO A 27 1.87 -11.35 16.21
CA PRO A 27 2.92 -10.51 16.80
C PRO A 27 4.31 -10.89 16.27
N VAL A 28 4.49 -10.83 14.95
CA VAL A 28 5.76 -11.12 14.27
C VAL A 28 6.35 -9.80 13.79
N ASP A 29 7.62 -9.57 14.12
CA ASP A 29 8.35 -8.40 13.62
C ASP A 29 8.60 -8.55 12.12
N THR A 30 8.15 -7.56 11.36
CA THR A 30 8.29 -7.49 9.89
C THR A 30 8.96 -6.19 9.45
N GLU A 31 9.63 -5.47 10.35
CA GLU A 31 10.26 -4.17 10.07
C GLU A 31 11.22 -4.25 8.86
N GLU A 32 12.05 -5.28 8.81
CA GLU A 32 13.02 -5.52 7.73
C GLU A 32 12.39 -5.81 6.36
N THR A 33 11.08 -6.11 6.32
CA THR A 33 10.34 -6.34 5.07
C THR A 33 9.75 -5.05 4.50
N LYS A 34 9.83 -3.92 5.24
CA LYS A 34 9.32 -2.64 4.77
C LYS A 34 10.19 -2.12 3.64
N GLY A 35 9.52 -1.74 2.55
CA GLY A 35 10.14 -1.09 1.40
C GLY A 35 9.36 0.16 0.98
N PRO A 36 10.00 1.14 0.35
CA PRO A 36 9.31 2.31 -0.17
C PRO A 36 8.34 1.91 -1.28
N VAL A 37 7.16 2.53 -1.29
CA VAL A 37 6.20 2.46 -2.41
C VAL A 37 6.27 3.77 -3.17
N GLY A 38 6.28 3.69 -4.50
CA GLY A 38 6.47 4.85 -5.37
C GLY A 38 5.65 4.79 -6.65
N LEU A 39 5.78 5.84 -7.45
CA LEU A 39 5.14 5.98 -8.75
C LEU A 39 6.20 5.81 -9.82
N THR A 40 6.08 4.77 -10.65
CA THR A 40 6.94 4.57 -11.81
C THR A 40 6.45 5.47 -12.95
N MET A 41 7.36 6.26 -13.53
CA MET A 41 7.05 7.21 -14.59
C MET A 41 7.88 6.92 -15.83
N ARG A 42 7.38 7.30 -17.00
CA ARG A 42 8.14 7.25 -18.24
C ARG A 42 9.22 8.34 -18.24
N THR A 43 10.48 7.96 -18.42
CA THR A 43 11.63 8.88 -18.33
C THR A 43 11.62 9.97 -19.41
N ASP A 44 11.26 9.63 -20.65
CA ASP A 44 11.41 10.52 -21.81
C ASP A 44 10.14 11.32 -22.13
N THR A 45 9.28 11.56 -21.15
CA THR A 45 8.10 12.40 -21.37
C THR A 45 7.78 13.25 -20.16
N ALA A 46 7.72 14.56 -20.39
CA ALA A 46 7.18 15.49 -19.44
C ALA A 46 5.72 15.10 -19.10
N PRO A 47 5.34 15.09 -17.81
CA PRO A 47 3.96 14.88 -17.41
C PRO A 47 3.05 15.94 -18.04
N SER A 48 1.89 15.51 -18.53
CA SER A 48 0.84 16.46 -18.90
C SER A 48 0.35 17.21 -17.65
N PRO A 49 -0.29 18.39 -17.78
CA PRO A 49 -0.87 19.09 -16.63
C PRO A 49 -1.82 18.21 -15.81
N ALA A 50 -2.67 17.41 -16.47
CA ALA A 50 -3.57 16.49 -15.80
C ALA A 50 -2.83 15.39 -15.00
N LEU A 51 -1.74 14.83 -15.57
CA LEU A 51 -0.92 13.86 -14.85
C LEU A 51 -0.22 14.49 -13.65
N THR A 52 0.28 15.73 -13.78
CA THR A 52 0.88 16.46 -12.65
C THR A 52 -0.10 16.62 -11.49
N ILE A 53 -1.35 17.02 -11.79
CA ILE A 53 -2.41 17.13 -10.78
C ILE A 53 -2.65 15.77 -10.10
N LEU A 54 -2.79 14.70 -10.87
CA LEU A 54 -2.96 13.35 -10.33
C LEU A 54 -1.80 12.94 -9.40
N LEU A 55 -0.55 13.17 -9.82
CA LEU A 55 0.63 12.87 -9.00
C LEU A 55 0.62 13.66 -7.67
N GLN A 56 0.19 14.93 -7.70
CA GLN A 56 0.04 15.73 -6.49
C GLN A 56 -1.05 15.19 -5.57
N THR A 57 -2.23 14.86 -6.10
CA THR A 57 -3.34 14.30 -5.33
C THR A 57 -2.97 12.95 -4.70
N ILE A 58 -2.30 12.06 -5.44
CA ILE A 58 -1.84 10.77 -4.89
C ILE A 58 -0.86 10.99 -3.73
N ARG A 59 0.12 11.89 -3.90
CA ARG A 59 1.10 12.21 -2.84
C ARG A 59 0.44 12.81 -1.61
N GLU A 60 -0.56 13.65 -1.80
CA GLU A 60 -1.35 14.23 -0.71
C GLU A 60 -2.13 13.14 0.03
N ALA A 61 -2.90 12.32 -0.68
CA ALA A 61 -3.65 11.21 -0.10
C ALA A 61 -2.75 10.24 0.68
N ALA A 62 -1.56 9.91 0.14
CA ALA A 62 -0.60 9.03 0.79
C ALA A 62 -0.05 9.61 2.11
N ARG A 63 0.16 10.93 2.20
CA ARG A 63 0.58 11.58 3.45
C ARG A 63 -0.49 11.54 4.54
N HIS A 64 -1.77 11.48 4.18
CA HIS A 64 -2.88 11.36 5.14
C HIS A 64 -3.07 9.94 5.69
N HIS A 65 -2.48 8.93 5.04
CA HIS A 65 -2.60 7.52 5.43
C HIS A 65 -1.29 6.94 6.03
N ALA A 66 -0.26 7.76 6.20
CA ALA A 66 1.03 7.39 6.75
C ALA A 66 1.10 7.65 8.26
#